data_AF-A0A415UHQ0-F1
#
_entry.id   AF-A0A415UHQ0-F1
#
_cell.length_a   1.000
_cell.length_b   1.000
_cell.length_c   1.000
_cell.angle_alpha   90.00
_cell.angle_beta   90.00
_cell.angle_gamma   90.00
#
_symmetry.space_group_name_H-M   'P 1'
#
loop_
_entity.id
_entity.type
_entity.pdbx_description
1 polymer ?
#
loop_
_entity_poly.entity_id
_entity_poly.type
_entity_poly.pdbx_seq_one_letter_code
_entity_poly.pdbx_strand_id
1 'polypeptide(L)'
;MNRNKSKMLPTWVVSGSCTGSFWAWLEGTETKSTWENLDYTVVKVEQGNFFYLYLQKRTGKNLIPGNDLNFAGLFSKKNSSLYDVDEKLTAMLGLPEEMGFPNRADIRKDAERCISQKAEEMLSASWQDFLYQSGCDTKSLLPMVRRSEIRERAERYYLQNGSLADIHFIPQISLEASFSDAIYLLFLEYGEQAAEKIARQWIKRNIPYISQQRILYGCVRDEFREILDTPNDRIHKIKHLIQALNETRHKAVQVILCRKKKVIQVNMSVEELCNPKGYYSIRGCSQKDRATLERMFGKTAEFRIEDIQSVSYGGIVLYENVASRNAA
;
A
#
# COMPACT_ATOMS: atom_id res chain seq x y z
N MET A 1 -24.80 -37.88 19.30
CA MET A 1 -25.60 -38.13 18.08
C MET A 1 -25.23 -37.11 17.01
N ASN A 2 -24.82 -37.62 15.84
CA ASN A 2 -24.56 -36.98 14.54
C ASN A 2 -23.67 -35.72 14.46
N ARG A 3 -22.35 -35.95 14.35
CA ARG A 3 -21.44 -35.06 13.59
C ARG A 3 -21.12 -35.70 12.23
N ASN A 4 -22.12 -35.86 11.37
CA ASN A 4 -21.88 -36.04 9.94
C ASN A 4 -21.96 -34.68 9.25
N LYS A 5 -20.90 -33.87 9.42
CA LYS A 5 -20.46 -33.00 8.33
C LYS A 5 -19.36 -33.80 7.65
N SER A 6 -19.62 -34.30 6.45
CA SER A 6 -18.57 -34.80 5.57
C SER A 6 -17.56 -33.66 5.40
N LYS A 7 -16.47 -33.67 6.19
CA LYS A 7 -15.36 -32.74 5.98
C LYS A 7 -14.78 -33.16 4.63
N MET A 8 -15.05 -32.38 3.60
CA MET A 8 -14.33 -32.54 2.34
C MET A 8 -12.83 -32.52 2.66
N LEU A 9 -12.10 -33.49 2.13
CA LEU A 9 -10.65 -33.53 2.29
C LEU A 9 -10.05 -32.23 1.71
N PRO A 10 -9.00 -31.67 2.34
CA PRO A 10 -8.29 -30.55 1.77
C PRO A 10 -7.85 -30.87 0.33
N THR A 11 -7.87 -29.87 -0.56
CA THR A 11 -7.57 -30.08 -1.98
C THR A 11 -6.26 -30.82 -2.20
N TRP A 12 -5.20 -30.45 -1.46
CA TRP A 12 -3.89 -31.09 -1.58
C TRP A 12 -3.90 -32.60 -1.28
N VAL A 13 -4.83 -33.09 -0.46
CA VAL A 13 -4.94 -34.52 -0.07
C VAL A 13 -5.44 -35.40 -1.21
N VAL A 14 -6.10 -34.82 -2.22
CA VAL A 14 -6.62 -35.55 -3.39
C VAL A 14 -5.85 -35.24 -4.67
N SER A 15 -4.82 -34.40 -4.58
CA SER A 15 -4.10 -33.87 -5.76
C SER A 15 -2.80 -34.59 -6.08
N GLY A 16 -2.24 -35.38 -5.17
CA GLY A 16 -0.96 -36.06 -5.40
C GLY A 16 -1.01 -37.55 -5.16
N SER A 17 -0.12 -38.29 -5.85
CA SER A 17 -0.09 -39.75 -5.84
C SER A 17 0.15 -40.36 -4.44
N CYS A 18 0.88 -39.64 -3.58
CA CYS A 18 1.22 -40.09 -2.23
C CYS A 18 0.52 -39.31 -1.11
N THR A 19 -0.34 -38.35 -1.47
CA THR A 19 -0.97 -37.42 -0.51
C THR A 19 -1.98 -38.11 0.42
N GLY A 20 -2.69 -39.14 -0.07
CA GLY A 20 -3.63 -39.91 0.76
C GLY A 20 -2.95 -40.70 1.88
N SER A 21 -1.82 -41.36 1.59
CA SER A 21 -1.06 -42.10 2.62
C SER A 21 -0.34 -41.14 3.58
N PHE A 22 0.15 -40.01 3.08
CA PHE A 22 0.74 -38.95 3.90
C PHE A 22 -0.30 -38.33 4.84
N TRP A 23 -1.50 -38.04 4.35
CA TRP A 23 -2.63 -37.56 5.15
C TRP A 23 -3.02 -38.55 6.25
N ALA A 24 -3.15 -39.83 5.92
CA ALA A 24 -3.43 -40.88 6.90
C ALA A 24 -2.34 -40.96 7.99
N TRP A 25 -1.08 -40.70 7.64
CA TRP A 25 0.02 -40.61 8.60
C TRP A 25 -0.01 -39.34 9.46
N LEU A 26 -0.37 -38.18 8.89
CA LEU A 26 -0.52 -36.93 9.65
C LEU A 26 -1.64 -37.05 10.70
N GLU A 27 -2.81 -37.53 10.29
CA GLU A 27 -4.00 -37.68 11.15
C GLU A 27 -4.01 -38.97 11.97
N GLY A 28 -3.11 -39.91 11.68
CA GLY A 28 -3.04 -41.20 12.36
C GLY A 28 -2.78 -41.05 13.85
N THR A 29 -3.49 -41.84 14.66
CA THR A 29 -3.35 -41.89 16.13
C THR A 29 -2.13 -42.69 16.59
N GLU A 30 -1.40 -43.34 15.67
CA GLU A 30 -0.20 -44.11 15.98
C GLU A 30 1.02 -43.19 16.22
N THR A 31 1.87 -43.59 17.15
CA THR A 31 3.11 -42.92 17.58
C THR A 31 4.24 -42.89 16.55
N LYS A 32 3.98 -43.27 15.29
CA LYS A 32 5.00 -43.23 14.24
C LYS A 32 5.32 -41.79 13.87
N SER A 33 6.46 -41.31 14.37
CA SER A 33 6.99 -39.98 14.04
C SER A 33 7.56 -39.88 12.64
N THR A 34 7.68 -41.00 11.91
CA THR A 34 8.28 -41.06 10.58
C THR A 34 7.32 -41.55 9.50
N TRP A 35 7.45 -40.99 8.30
CA TRP A 35 6.83 -41.46 7.08
C TRP A 35 7.90 -41.66 6.01
N GLU A 36 7.82 -42.77 5.29
CA GLU A 36 8.88 -43.23 4.41
C GLU A 36 8.37 -43.24 2.97
N ASN A 37 9.10 -42.58 2.07
CA ASN A 37 8.82 -42.65 0.65
C ASN A 37 10.10 -42.43 -0.16
N LEU A 38 10.35 -43.31 -1.13
CA LEU A 38 11.57 -43.33 -1.94
C LEU A 38 12.84 -43.34 -1.05
N ASP A 39 13.81 -42.48 -1.38
CA ASP A 39 15.07 -42.30 -0.67
C ASP A 39 14.97 -41.31 0.51
N TYR A 40 13.76 -40.94 0.93
CA TYR A 40 13.54 -39.94 1.96
C TYR A 40 12.68 -40.47 3.12
N THR A 41 12.97 -39.95 4.30
CA THR A 41 12.14 -40.10 5.50
C THR A 41 11.67 -38.71 5.91
N VAL A 42 10.35 -38.54 6.10
CA VAL A 42 9.78 -37.35 6.73
C VAL A 42 9.63 -37.63 8.21
N VAL A 43 10.13 -36.73 9.05
CA VAL A 43 9.92 -36.74 10.49
C VAL A 43 8.91 -35.66 10.85
N LYS A 44 7.83 -36.01 11.55
CA LYS A 44 6.92 -35.02 12.17
C LYS A 44 7.33 -34.76 13.61
N VAL A 45 7.46 -33.48 13.95
CA VAL A 45 7.69 -32.99 15.32
C VAL A 45 6.47 -32.18 15.74
N GLU A 46 5.84 -32.60 16.83
CA GLU A 46 4.62 -31.97 17.33
C GLU A 46 4.91 -30.76 18.21
N GLN A 47 4.27 -29.63 17.89
CA GLN A 47 4.30 -28.43 18.71
C GLN A 47 2.89 -27.84 18.77
N GLY A 48 2.15 -28.19 19.82
CA GLY A 48 0.74 -27.79 19.96
C GLY A 48 -0.12 -28.30 18.80
N ASN A 49 -0.81 -27.38 18.12
CA ASN A 49 -1.67 -27.69 16.98
C ASN A 49 -0.92 -27.82 15.64
N PHE A 50 0.41 -27.86 15.69
CA PHE A 50 1.25 -27.93 14.50
C PHE A 50 2.11 -29.19 14.47
N PHE A 51 2.37 -29.68 13.27
CA PHE A 51 3.46 -30.61 12.99
C PHE A 51 4.50 -29.92 12.12
N TYR A 52 5.71 -29.79 12.65
CA TYR A 52 6.88 -29.44 11.86
C TYR A 52 7.36 -30.68 11.13
N LEU A 53 7.54 -30.54 9.82
CA LEU A 53 7.93 -31.62 8.93
C LEU A 53 9.39 -31.40 8.54
N TYR A 54 10.20 -32.43 8.75
CA TYR A 54 11.60 -32.41 8.38
C TYR A 54 11.92 -33.56 7.45
N LEU A 55 12.63 -33.26 6.37
CA LEU A 55 13.11 -34.24 5.41
C LEU A 55 14.51 -34.72 5.77
N GLN A 56 14.66 -36.03 5.66
CA GLN A 56 15.92 -36.72 5.81
C GLN A 56 16.20 -37.61 4.61
N LYS A 57 17.37 -37.43 3.98
CA LYS A 57 17.84 -38.29 2.89
C LYS A 57 18.46 -39.57 3.44
N ARG A 58 18.11 -40.72 2.87
CA ARG A 58 18.59 -42.06 3.28
C ARG A 58 19.97 -42.40 2.70
N THR A 59 20.93 -41.48 2.79
CA THR A 59 22.30 -41.74 2.30
C THR A 59 23.22 -42.18 3.44
N GLY A 60 23.55 -43.48 3.48
CA GLY A 60 24.62 -44.05 4.32
C GLY A 60 24.17 -44.51 5.71
N LYS A 61 24.89 -45.49 6.27
CA LYS A 61 24.57 -46.16 7.55
C LYS A 61 24.65 -45.27 8.80
N ASN A 62 25.12 -44.02 8.68
CA ASN A 62 25.39 -43.14 9.81
C ASN A 62 24.64 -41.81 9.67
N LEU A 63 23.88 -41.47 10.70
CA LEU A 63 23.25 -40.16 10.89
C LEU A 63 24.32 -39.14 11.30
N ILE A 64 24.38 -37.99 10.62
CA ILE A 64 25.18 -36.84 11.05
C ILE A 64 24.24 -35.82 11.72
N PRO A 65 24.30 -35.68 13.07
CA PRO A 65 23.54 -34.66 13.77
C PRO A 65 23.80 -33.27 13.20
N GLY A 66 22.73 -32.54 12.87
CA GLY A 66 22.81 -31.17 12.32
C GLY A 66 22.97 -31.06 10.81
N ASN A 67 23.17 -32.16 10.07
CA ASN A 67 23.33 -32.14 8.60
C ASN A 67 22.17 -32.81 7.83
N ASP A 68 21.44 -33.73 8.46
CA ASP A 68 20.53 -34.64 7.74
C ASP A 68 19.04 -34.37 7.92
N LEU A 69 18.64 -33.32 8.65
CA LEU A 69 17.23 -32.95 8.88
C LEU A 69 16.97 -31.52 8.39
N ASN A 70 16.35 -31.42 7.22
CA ASN A 70 15.97 -30.13 6.62
C ASN A 70 14.51 -29.85 6.86
N PHE A 71 14.17 -28.63 7.30
CA PHE A 71 12.77 -28.22 7.39
C PHE A 71 12.12 -28.29 5.99
N ALA A 72 10.95 -28.92 5.93
CA ALA A 72 10.28 -29.26 4.69
C ALA A 72 8.83 -28.75 4.63
N GLY A 73 8.28 -28.33 5.76
CA GLY A 73 6.96 -27.74 5.82
C GLY A 73 6.36 -27.75 7.23
N LEU A 74 5.24 -27.08 7.35
CA LEU A 74 4.46 -26.98 8.57
C LEU A 74 3.03 -27.41 8.27
N PHE A 75 2.52 -28.38 9.03
CA PHE A 75 1.12 -28.77 8.96
C PHE A 75 0.35 -28.19 10.14
N SER A 76 -0.77 -27.53 9.87
CA SER A 76 -1.70 -27.06 10.89
C SER A 76 -2.86 -28.04 11.03
N LYS A 77 -3.00 -28.63 12.22
CA LYS A 77 -4.11 -29.55 12.55
C LYS A 77 -5.45 -28.81 12.56
N LYS A 78 -5.45 -27.52 12.88
CA LYS A 78 -6.67 -26.71 13.02
C LYS A 78 -7.45 -26.65 11.71
N ASN A 79 -6.76 -26.39 10.61
CA ASN A 79 -7.35 -26.19 9.29
C ASN A 79 -6.88 -27.22 8.26
N SER A 80 -6.15 -28.26 8.70
CA SER A 80 -5.67 -29.36 7.87
C SER A 80 -4.87 -28.89 6.64
N SER A 81 -4.15 -27.77 6.79
CA SER A 81 -3.42 -27.11 5.70
C SER A 81 -1.91 -27.22 5.89
N LEU A 82 -1.20 -27.23 4.78
CA LEU A 82 0.26 -27.19 4.73
C LEU A 82 0.74 -25.75 4.45
N TYR A 83 1.87 -25.40 5.06
CA TYR A 83 2.54 -24.11 4.98
C TYR A 83 4.04 -24.32 4.80
N ASP A 84 4.71 -23.35 4.20
CA ASP A 84 6.17 -23.37 3.99
C ASP A 84 6.67 -24.69 3.36
N VAL A 85 5.87 -25.28 2.47
CA VAL A 85 6.16 -26.58 1.85
C VAL A 85 7.33 -26.43 0.89
N ASP A 86 8.38 -27.22 1.10
CA ASP A 86 9.54 -27.23 0.22
C ASP A 86 9.29 -28.05 -1.06
N GLU A 87 10.04 -27.74 -2.11
CA GLU A 87 9.94 -28.41 -3.42
C GLU A 87 10.13 -29.93 -3.34
N LYS A 88 11.01 -30.42 -2.46
CA LYS A 88 11.25 -31.86 -2.30
C LYS A 88 10.04 -32.55 -1.67
N LEU A 89 9.42 -31.95 -0.66
CA LEU A 89 8.18 -32.47 -0.09
C LEU A 89 7.06 -32.49 -1.14
N THR A 90 6.92 -31.42 -1.92
CA THR A 90 5.94 -31.35 -3.04
C THR A 90 6.15 -32.48 -4.04
N ALA A 91 7.38 -32.67 -4.53
CA ALA A 91 7.72 -33.72 -5.49
C ALA A 91 7.47 -35.13 -4.94
N MET A 92 7.85 -35.38 -3.68
CA MET A 92 7.66 -36.67 -3.03
C MET A 92 6.17 -36.99 -2.77
N LEU A 93 5.33 -35.98 -2.56
CA LEU A 93 3.88 -36.16 -2.45
C LEU A 93 3.21 -36.36 -3.82
N GLY A 94 3.93 -36.10 -4.91
CA GLY A 94 3.41 -36.16 -6.28
C GLY A 94 2.41 -35.04 -6.55
N LEU A 95 2.57 -33.88 -5.92
CA LEU A 95 1.70 -32.73 -6.07
C LEU A 95 1.99 -31.99 -7.40
N PRO A 96 0.98 -31.36 -8.03
CA PRO A 96 1.18 -30.55 -9.24
C PRO A 96 2.13 -29.38 -9.00
N GLU A 97 2.97 -29.04 -9.99
CA GLU A 97 3.93 -27.93 -9.88
C GLU A 97 3.24 -26.58 -9.65
N GLU A 98 2.01 -26.39 -10.16
CA GLU A 98 1.26 -25.14 -9.97
C GLU A 98 0.61 -25.03 -8.58
N MET A 99 0.64 -26.09 -7.76
CA MET A 99 0.05 -26.07 -6.42
C MET A 99 0.95 -25.31 -5.44
N GLY A 100 0.61 -24.04 -5.21
CA GLY A 100 1.27 -23.21 -4.20
C GLY A 100 0.76 -23.46 -2.78
N PHE A 101 1.68 -23.40 -1.81
CA PHE A 101 1.38 -23.35 -0.39
C PHE A 101 1.81 -22.00 0.19
N PRO A 102 1.02 -21.38 1.08
CA PRO A 102 1.40 -20.11 1.69
C PRO A 102 2.71 -20.26 2.47
N ASN A 103 3.65 -19.38 2.19
CA ASN A 103 4.89 -19.28 2.97
C ASN A 103 4.76 -18.19 4.04
N ARG A 104 5.77 -18.12 4.89
CA ARG A 104 5.86 -17.14 5.98
C ARG A 104 5.69 -15.69 5.52
N ALA A 105 6.21 -15.31 4.35
CA ALA A 105 6.08 -13.95 3.83
C ALA A 105 4.64 -13.64 3.40
N ASP A 106 3.94 -14.63 2.81
CA ASP A 106 2.52 -14.51 2.47
C ASP A 106 1.69 -14.32 3.74
N ILE A 107 1.92 -15.16 4.76
CA ILE A 107 1.21 -15.07 6.03
C ILE A 107 1.52 -13.75 6.76
N ARG A 108 2.74 -13.24 6.68
CA ARG A 108 3.07 -11.90 7.21
C ARG A 108 2.26 -10.81 6.52
N LYS A 109 2.21 -10.82 5.20
CA LYS A 109 1.49 -9.80 4.41
C LYS A 109 -0.02 -9.84 4.71
N ASP A 110 -0.60 -11.03 4.80
CA ASP A 110 -2.00 -11.20 5.19
C ASP A 110 -2.26 -10.75 6.64
N ALA A 111 -1.33 -11.05 7.55
CA ALA A 111 -1.41 -10.58 8.93
C ALA A 111 -1.36 -9.04 9.01
N GLU A 112 -0.40 -8.39 8.34
CA GLU A 112 -0.26 -6.92 8.29
C GLU A 112 -1.54 -6.25 7.76
N ARG A 113 -2.10 -6.79 6.68
CA ARG A 113 -3.39 -6.33 6.11
C ARG A 113 -4.52 -6.47 7.12
N CYS A 114 -4.67 -7.65 7.73
CA CYS A 114 -5.74 -7.93 8.69
C CYS A 114 -5.61 -7.06 9.95
N ILE A 115 -4.41 -6.90 10.51
CA ILE A 115 -4.14 -6.02 11.65
C ILE A 115 -4.49 -4.57 11.33
N SER A 116 -4.06 -4.08 10.17
CA SER A 116 -4.32 -2.70 9.73
C SER A 116 -5.82 -2.44 9.59
N GLN A 117 -6.54 -3.37 8.97
CA GLN A 117 -8.00 -3.31 8.86
C GLN A 117 -8.68 -3.29 10.25
N LYS A 118 -8.30 -4.22 11.16
CA LYS A 118 -8.84 -4.22 12.52
C LYS A 118 -8.52 -2.94 13.28
N ALA A 119 -7.33 -2.37 13.07
CA ALA A 119 -6.98 -1.10 13.69
C ALA A 119 -7.86 0.05 13.17
N GLU A 120 -8.11 0.10 11.87
CA GLU A 120 -9.01 1.09 11.26
C GLU A 120 -10.45 0.96 11.81
N GLU A 121 -10.98 -0.26 11.88
CA GLU A 121 -12.30 -0.55 12.45
C GLU A 121 -12.38 -0.05 13.91
N MET A 122 -11.38 -0.37 14.74
CA MET A 122 -11.31 0.07 16.14
C MET A 122 -11.22 1.58 16.30
N LEU A 123 -10.39 2.24 15.49
CA LEU A 123 -10.24 3.69 15.51
C LEU A 123 -11.50 4.40 15.03
N SER A 124 -12.27 3.78 14.13
CA SER A 124 -13.54 4.33 13.69
C SER A 124 -14.62 4.20 14.76
N ALA A 125 -14.66 3.07 15.46
CA ALA A 125 -15.67 2.78 16.46
C ALA A 125 -15.42 3.42 17.84
N SER A 126 -14.17 3.47 18.31
CA SER A 126 -13.86 3.72 19.73
C SER A 126 -12.65 4.63 19.96
N TRP A 127 -12.32 5.52 19.03
CA TRP A 127 -11.16 6.42 19.18
C TRP A 127 -11.21 7.28 20.45
N GLN A 128 -12.38 7.78 20.82
CA GLN A 128 -12.55 8.62 22.02
C GLN A 128 -12.18 7.85 23.30
N ASP A 129 -12.53 6.56 23.37
CA ASP A 129 -12.18 5.71 24.51
C ASP A 129 -10.68 5.49 24.61
N PHE A 130 -10.01 5.24 23.48
CA PHE A 130 -8.56 5.11 23.43
C PHE A 130 -7.84 6.38 23.88
N LEU A 131 -8.31 7.55 23.43
CA LEU A 131 -7.76 8.84 23.86
C LEU A 131 -7.95 9.07 25.37
N TYR A 132 -9.16 8.86 25.88
CA TYR A 132 -9.47 9.05 27.30
C TYR A 132 -8.63 8.15 28.20
N GLN A 133 -8.47 6.88 27.83
CA GLN A 133 -7.66 5.92 28.58
C GLN A 133 -6.15 6.17 28.48
N SER A 134 -5.69 6.92 27.47
CA SER A 134 -4.25 7.11 27.22
C SER A 134 -3.54 7.96 28.27
N GLY A 135 -4.25 8.91 28.92
CA GLY A 135 -3.65 9.91 29.81
C GLY A 135 -2.58 10.79 29.16
N CYS A 136 -2.55 10.88 27.83
CA CYS A 136 -1.52 11.62 27.10
C CYS A 136 -1.65 13.14 27.28
N ASP A 137 -0.52 13.84 27.41
CA ASP A 137 -0.48 15.30 27.47
C ASP A 137 -0.95 15.92 26.14
N THR A 138 -1.73 17.00 26.20
CA THR A 138 -2.31 17.66 25.03
C THR A 138 -1.28 18.08 24.00
N LYS A 139 -0.07 18.53 24.40
CA LYS A 139 0.95 18.96 23.44
C LYS A 139 1.46 17.78 22.60
N SER A 140 1.54 16.59 23.19
CA SER A 140 1.99 15.38 22.47
C SER A 140 1.00 14.94 21.39
N LEU A 141 -0.28 15.31 21.52
CA LEU A 141 -1.35 14.93 20.61
C LEU A 141 -1.45 15.82 19.37
N LEU A 142 -0.84 17.01 19.41
CA LEU A 142 -0.94 18.02 18.36
C LEU A 142 0.17 17.84 17.30
N PRO A 143 -0.18 17.83 16.00
CA PRO A 143 0.83 17.73 14.96
C PRO A 143 1.59 19.05 14.82
N MET A 144 2.90 18.97 14.60
CA MET A 144 3.71 20.12 14.19
C MET A 144 3.71 20.22 12.66
N VAL A 145 2.69 20.87 12.10
CA VAL A 145 2.51 20.98 10.64
C VAL A 145 2.24 22.43 10.23
N ARG A 146 2.79 22.82 9.07
CA ARG A 146 2.58 24.15 8.50
C ARG A 146 1.35 24.14 7.60
N ARG A 147 0.61 25.26 7.56
CA ARG A 147 -0.54 25.41 6.65
C ARG A 147 -0.18 25.13 5.18
N SER A 148 1.03 25.51 4.74
CA SER A 148 1.50 25.23 3.38
C SER A 148 1.56 23.73 3.05
N GLU A 149 1.93 22.89 4.02
CA GLU A 149 1.99 21.43 3.82
C GLU A 149 0.59 20.83 3.77
N ILE A 150 -0.33 21.34 4.60
CA ILE A 150 -1.75 20.96 4.59
C ILE A 150 -2.36 21.29 3.23
N ARG A 151 -2.11 22.51 2.75
CA ARG A 151 -2.58 23.00 1.44
C ARG A 151 -2.05 22.15 0.30
N GLU A 152 -0.75 21.84 0.28
CA GLU A 152 -0.15 21.02 -0.77
C GLU A 152 -0.79 19.62 -0.84
N ARG A 153 -1.09 19.01 0.32
CA ARG A 153 -1.78 17.71 0.36
C ARG A 153 -3.20 17.83 -0.21
N ALA A 154 -3.96 18.85 0.18
CA ALA A 154 -5.32 19.09 -0.30
C ALA A 154 -5.34 19.30 -1.83
N GLU A 155 -4.43 20.12 -2.36
CA GLU A 155 -4.28 20.33 -3.81
C GLU A 155 -3.98 19.02 -4.56
N ARG A 156 -3.14 18.15 -3.98
CA ARG A 156 -2.81 16.85 -4.56
C ARG A 156 -4.04 15.93 -4.65
N TYR A 157 -4.84 15.85 -3.59
CA TYR A 157 -6.12 15.14 -3.62
C TYR A 157 -7.04 15.71 -4.72
N TYR A 158 -7.10 17.03 -4.84
CA TYR A 158 -8.00 17.69 -5.79
C TYR A 158 -7.62 17.39 -7.25
N LEU A 159 -6.33 17.42 -7.56
CA LEU A 159 -5.79 17.08 -8.87
C LEU A 159 -5.99 15.60 -9.23
N GLN A 160 -5.96 14.71 -8.25
CA GLN A 160 -6.19 13.27 -8.43
C GLN A 160 -7.68 12.88 -8.53
N ASN A 161 -8.59 13.86 -8.54
CA ASN A 161 -10.04 13.63 -8.48
C ASN A 161 -10.48 12.86 -7.22
N GLY A 162 -9.74 13.01 -6.12
CA GLY A 162 -10.12 12.45 -4.83
C GLY A 162 -11.40 13.11 -4.28
N SER A 163 -12.05 12.43 -3.36
CA SER A 163 -13.23 12.92 -2.64
C SER A 163 -12.88 13.26 -1.19
N LEU A 164 -13.77 14.00 -0.52
CA LEU A 164 -13.65 14.26 0.93
C LEU A 164 -13.63 12.97 1.77
N ALA A 165 -14.26 11.89 1.28
CA ALA A 165 -14.29 10.61 1.98
C ALA A 165 -12.91 9.94 1.98
N ASP A 166 -12.09 10.18 0.95
CA ASP A 166 -10.75 9.60 0.81
C ASP A 166 -9.70 10.28 1.70
N ILE A 167 -10.06 11.41 2.33
CA ILE A 167 -9.15 12.21 3.17
C ILE A 167 -9.34 11.81 4.63
N HIS A 168 -8.76 10.68 5.00
CA HIS A 168 -8.68 10.23 6.38
C HIS A 168 -7.40 9.42 6.62
N PHE A 169 -7.03 9.28 7.89
CA PHE A 169 -5.90 8.46 8.29
C PHE A 169 -6.28 6.97 8.24
N ILE A 170 -5.57 6.20 7.43
CA ILE A 170 -5.65 4.74 7.40
C ILE A 170 -4.35 4.18 8.01
N PRO A 171 -4.41 3.41 9.12
CA PRO A 171 -3.23 2.82 9.72
C PRO A 171 -2.61 1.77 8.77
N GLN A 172 -1.29 1.81 8.62
CA GLN A 172 -0.50 0.82 7.88
C GLN A 172 0.51 0.21 8.84
N ILE A 173 0.16 -0.95 9.41
CA ILE A 173 0.93 -1.58 10.48
C ILE A 173 1.83 -2.65 9.88
N SER A 174 3.15 -2.43 9.94
CA SER A 174 4.15 -3.40 9.50
C SER A 174 4.63 -4.29 10.65
N LEU A 175 4.84 -5.56 10.34
CA LEU A 175 5.45 -6.57 11.20
C LEU A 175 6.88 -6.92 10.77
N GLU A 176 7.49 -6.21 9.81
CA GLU A 176 8.80 -6.56 9.25
C GLU A 176 9.86 -6.83 10.32
N ALA A 177 9.95 -5.95 11.33
CA ALA A 177 10.90 -6.09 12.43
C ALA A 177 10.41 -6.95 13.62
N SER A 178 9.15 -7.41 13.60
CA SER A 178 8.52 -8.07 14.77
C SER A 178 7.83 -9.41 14.46
N PHE A 179 7.89 -9.90 13.23
CA PHE A 179 7.26 -11.15 12.78
C PHE A 179 8.06 -12.40 13.21
N SER A 180 8.09 -12.67 14.51
CA SER A 180 8.74 -13.85 15.10
C SER A 180 7.94 -15.13 14.89
N ASP A 181 8.55 -16.29 15.18
CA ASP A 181 7.91 -17.60 15.08
C ASP A 181 6.65 -17.69 15.95
N ALA A 182 6.70 -17.08 17.14
CA ALA A 182 5.56 -17.02 18.04
C ALA A 182 4.40 -16.23 17.41
N ILE A 183 4.67 -15.12 16.74
CA ILE A 183 3.64 -14.33 16.04
C ILE A 183 3.11 -15.09 14.83
N TYR A 184 4.00 -15.73 14.07
CA TYR A 184 3.63 -16.57 12.93
C TYR A 184 2.64 -17.68 13.33
N LEU A 185 2.99 -18.49 14.33
CA LEU A 185 2.13 -19.56 14.83
C LEU A 185 0.83 -19.02 15.44
N LEU A 186 0.88 -17.89 16.15
CA LEU A 186 -0.32 -17.24 16.70
C LEU A 186 -1.30 -16.85 15.60
N PHE A 187 -0.81 -16.34 14.46
CA PHE A 187 -1.66 -16.00 13.32
C PHE A 187 -2.27 -17.23 12.66
N LEU A 188 -1.50 -18.30 12.46
CA LEU A 188 -2.04 -19.55 11.92
C LEU A 188 -3.10 -20.15 12.86
N GLU A 189 -2.89 -20.05 14.17
CA GLU A 189 -3.78 -20.64 15.16
C GLU A 189 -5.03 -19.80 15.43
N TYR A 190 -4.93 -18.47 15.47
CA TYR A 190 -6.03 -17.60 15.94
C TYR A 190 -6.53 -16.59 14.90
N GLY A 191 -5.80 -16.41 13.79
CA GLY A 191 -6.20 -15.55 12.67
C GLY A 191 -6.61 -14.14 13.12
N GLU A 192 -7.87 -13.78 12.86
CA GLU A 192 -8.42 -12.48 13.21
C GLU A 192 -8.31 -12.11 14.69
N GLN A 193 -8.41 -13.07 15.61
CA GLN A 193 -8.29 -12.77 17.05
C GLN A 193 -6.87 -12.33 17.42
N ALA A 194 -5.85 -12.92 16.77
CA ALA A 194 -4.47 -12.47 16.90
C ALA A 194 -4.31 -11.06 16.32
N ALA A 195 -4.88 -10.83 15.13
CA ALA A 195 -4.87 -9.53 14.48
C ALA A 195 -5.49 -8.44 15.36
N GLU A 196 -6.66 -8.71 15.94
CA GLU A 196 -7.36 -7.79 16.84
C GLU A 196 -6.50 -7.43 18.06
N LYS A 197 -5.91 -8.43 18.71
CA LYS A 197 -5.08 -8.20 19.89
C LYS A 197 -3.84 -7.35 19.55
N ILE A 198 -3.18 -7.63 18.44
CA ILE A 198 -2.00 -6.89 17.99
C ILE A 198 -2.38 -5.47 17.58
N ALA A 199 -3.46 -5.28 16.81
CA ALA A 199 -3.99 -3.98 16.43
C ALA A 199 -4.27 -3.11 17.66
N ARG A 200 -4.98 -3.65 18.65
CA ARG A 200 -5.30 -2.95 19.90
C ARG A 200 -4.04 -2.54 20.67
N GLN A 201 -3.03 -3.42 20.75
CA GLN A 201 -1.75 -3.09 21.39
C GLN A 201 -0.98 -2.01 20.63
N TRP A 202 -0.96 -2.08 19.30
CA TRP A 202 -0.33 -1.08 18.45
C TRP A 202 -1.01 0.29 18.64
N ILE A 203 -2.34 0.35 18.63
CA ILE A 203 -3.09 1.60 18.87
C ILE A 203 -2.69 2.22 20.21
N LYS A 204 -2.74 1.44 21.29
CA LYS A 204 -2.38 1.91 22.65
C LYS A 204 -0.97 2.48 22.73
N ARG A 205 -0.01 1.92 21.99
CA ARG A 205 1.39 2.38 21.96
C ARG A 205 1.58 3.62 21.09
N ASN A 206 0.68 3.87 20.14
CA ASN A 206 0.83 4.91 19.12
C ASN A 206 -0.20 6.03 19.22
N ILE A 207 -0.85 6.21 20.38
CA ILE A 207 -1.90 7.24 20.57
C ILE A 207 -1.46 8.64 20.13
N PRO A 208 -0.28 9.17 20.54
CA PRO A 208 0.15 10.50 20.10
C PRO A 208 0.29 10.59 18.57
N TYR A 209 0.95 9.61 17.95
CA TYR A 209 1.11 9.57 16.50
C TYR A 209 -0.24 9.51 15.77
N ILE A 210 -1.14 8.62 16.19
CA ILE A 210 -2.47 8.47 15.57
C ILE A 210 -3.27 9.77 15.72
N SER A 211 -3.21 10.42 16.88
CA SER A 211 -3.86 11.71 17.11
C SER A 211 -3.34 12.78 16.16
N GLN A 212 -2.02 12.91 16.05
CA GLN A 212 -1.39 13.87 15.15
C GLN A 212 -1.81 13.65 13.69
N GLN A 213 -1.82 12.39 13.23
CA GLN A 213 -2.28 12.06 11.88
C GLN A 213 -3.76 12.40 11.69
N ARG A 214 -4.64 11.99 12.62
CA ARG A 214 -6.08 12.27 12.51
C ARG A 214 -6.38 13.76 12.46
N ILE A 215 -5.70 14.57 13.28
CA ILE A 215 -5.82 16.04 13.23
C ILE A 215 -5.33 16.58 11.89
N LEU A 216 -4.15 16.14 11.43
CA LEU A 216 -3.60 16.54 10.14
C LEU A 216 -4.56 16.25 8.98
N TYR A 217 -5.11 15.03 8.90
CA TYR A 217 -6.09 14.67 7.87
C TYR A 217 -7.39 15.48 8.01
N GLY A 218 -7.81 15.81 9.24
CA GLY A 218 -8.91 16.75 9.48
C GLY A 218 -8.63 18.12 8.85
N CYS A 219 -7.47 18.71 9.11
CA CYS A 219 -7.08 19.99 8.52
C CYS A 219 -6.97 19.93 6.99
N VAL A 220 -6.42 18.83 6.43
CA VAL A 220 -6.34 18.65 4.97
C VAL A 220 -7.73 18.58 4.35
N ARG A 221 -8.67 17.90 5.01
CA ARG A 221 -10.06 17.81 4.55
C ARG A 221 -10.78 19.16 4.59
N ASP A 222 -10.50 19.99 5.59
CA ASP A 222 -11.08 21.34 5.66
C ASP A 222 -10.48 22.26 4.59
N GLU A 223 -9.18 22.21 4.33
CA GLU A 223 -8.55 22.93 3.20
C GLU A 223 -9.09 22.44 1.85
N PHE A 224 -9.27 21.13 1.69
CA PHE A 224 -9.88 20.57 0.48
C PHE A 224 -11.31 21.09 0.29
N ARG A 225 -12.08 21.24 1.36
CA ARG A 225 -13.41 21.86 1.29
C ARG A 225 -13.32 23.33 0.89
N GLU A 226 -12.38 24.10 1.48
CA GLU A 226 -12.12 25.50 1.10
C GLU A 226 -11.79 25.64 -0.40
N ILE A 227 -10.98 24.73 -0.95
CA ILE A 227 -10.71 24.64 -2.40
C ILE A 227 -12.02 24.49 -3.17
N LEU A 228 -12.85 23.50 -2.83
CA LEU A 228 -14.11 23.24 -3.54
C LEU A 228 -15.07 24.42 -3.48
N ASP A 229 -15.12 25.12 -2.35
CA ASP A 229 -16.02 26.24 -2.09
C ASP A 229 -15.49 27.57 -2.66
N THR A 230 -14.30 27.60 -3.25
CA THR A 230 -13.66 28.80 -3.80
C THR A 230 -13.52 28.72 -5.33
N PRO A 231 -14.53 29.14 -6.12
CA PRO A 231 -14.54 28.94 -7.58
C PRO A 231 -13.33 29.53 -8.34
N ASN A 232 -12.72 30.58 -7.78
CA ASN A 232 -11.56 31.26 -8.37
C ASN A 232 -10.22 30.78 -7.82
N ASP A 233 -10.20 29.68 -7.06
CA ASP A 233 -8.97 29.10 -6.55
C ASP A 233 -8.01 28.75 -7.71
N ARG A 234 -6.73 29.07 -7.52
CA ARG A 234 -5.68 28.81 -8.51
C ARG A 234 -5.63 27.34 -8.94
N ILE A 235 -5.95 26.40 -8.04
CA ILE A 235 -5.83 24.97 -8.32
C ILE A 235 -6.87 24.49 -9.34
N HIS A 236 -8.05 25.13 -9.40
CA HIS A 236 -9.03 24.87 -10.45
C HIS A 236 -8.43 25.17 -11.82
N LYS A 237 -7.77 26.33 -11.96
CA LYS A 237 -7.12 26.74 -13.21
C LYS A 237 -6.01 25.78 -13.62
N ILE A 238 -5.17 25.36 -12.65
CA ILE A 238 -4.12 24.36 -12.86
C ILE A 238 -4.72 23.04 -13.34
N LYS A 239 -5.79 22.56 -12.69
CA LYS A 239 -6.46 21.32 -13.05
C LYS A 239 -7.05 21.38 -14.46
N HIS A 240 -7.76 22.46 -14.79
CA HIS A 240 -8.34 22.66 -16.12
C HIS A 240 -7.26 22.71 -17.20
N LEU A 241 -6.14 23.39 -16.96
CA LEU A 241 -5.02 23.42 -17.88
C LEU A 241 -4.42 22.01 -18.09
N ILE A 242 -4.14 21.28 -17.01
CA ILE A 242 -3.60 19.91 -17.09
C ILE A 242 -4.55 19.00 -17.87
N GLN A 243 -5.85 19.07 -17.61
CA GLN A 243 -6.86 18.28 -18.32
C GLN A 243 -6.89 18.61 -19.82
N ALA A 244 -6.95 19.90 -20.17
CA ALA A 244 -6.94 20.34 -21.56
C ALA A 244 -5.68 19.89 -22.32
N LEU A 245 -4.53 19.84 -21.64
CA LEU A 245 -3.27 19.43 -22.26
C LEU A 245 -3.11 17.91 -22.37
N ASN A 246 -3.62 17.15 -21.41
CA ASN A 246 -3.58 15.68 -21.43
C ASN A 246 -4.36 15.08 -22.61
N GLU A 247 -5.36 15.80 -23.13
CA GLU A 247 -6.09 15.41 -24.34
C GLU A 247 -5.28 15.60 -25.63
N THR A 248 -4.19 16.37 -25.56
CA THR A 248 -3.34 16.64 -26.73
C THR A 248 -2.23 15.59 -26.88
N ARG A 249 -1.88 15.28 -28.13
CA ARG A 249 -0.70 14.45 -28.45
C ARG A 249 0.55 15.29 -28.71
N HIS A 250 0.49 16.59 -28.44
CA HIS A 250 1.52 17.55 -28.82
C HIS A 250 2.53 17.73 -27.69
N LYS A 251 3.81 17.89 -28.06
CA LYS A 251 4.89 18.10 -27.07
C LYS A 251 5.05 19.56 -26.66
N ALA A 252 4.56 20.49 -27.49
CA ALA A 252 4.63 21.92 -27.25
C ALA A 252 3.38 22.62 -27.77
N VAL A 253 3.01 23.70 -27.10
CA VAL A 253 1.83 24.52 -27.36
C VAL A 253 2.18 25.99 -27.31
N GLN A 254 1.33 26.80 -27.93
CA GLN A 254 1.46 28.25 -27.89
C GLN A 254 0.77 28.78 -26.63
N VAL A 255 1.47 29.61 -25.86
CA VAL A 255 1.00 30.17 -24.61
C VAL A 255 1.04 31.69 -24.70
N ILE A 256 -0.06 32.34 -24.35
CA ILE A 256 -0.12 33.80 -24.17
C ILE A 256 0.06 34.09 -22.68
N LEU A 257 1.20 34.69 -22.35
CA LEU A 257 1.55 35.13 -21.00
C LEU A 257 1.25 36.62 -20.85
N CYS A 258 0.63 37.01 -19.74
CA CYS A 258 0.43 38.41 -19.36
C CYS A 258 0.93 38.66 -17.94
N ARG A 259 1.99 39.47 -17.82
CA ARG A 259 2.57 39.83 -16.53
C ARG A 259 2.92 41.31 -16.50
N LYS A 260 2.49 42.02 -15.45
CA LYS A 260 2.70 43.49 -15.31
C LYS A 260 2.25 44.27 -16.55
N LYS A 261 1.08 43.94 -17.11
CA LYS A 261 0.49 44.52 -18.34
C LYS A 261 1.30 44.29 -19.63
N LYS A 262 2.33 43.44 -19.60
CA LYS A 262 3.06 43.02 -20.80
C LYS A 262 2.53 41.67 -21.25
N VAL A 263 2.06 41.61 -22.49
CA VAL A 263 1.58 40.38 -23.14
C VAL A 263 2.68 39.85 -24.04
N ILE A 264 2.96 38.56 -23.96
CA ILE A 264 3.92 37.88 -24.83
C ILE A 264 3.42 36.49 -25.20
N GLN A 265 3.59 36.13 -26.45
CA GLN A 265 3.29 34.81 -26.97
C GLN A 265 4.57 33.98 -27.06
N VAL A 266 4.55 32.77 -26.51
CA VAL A 266 5.70 31.87 -26.47
C VAL A 266 5.29 30.44 -26.77
N ASN A 267 6.21 29.62 -27.29
CA ASN A 267 6.01 28.18 -27.37
C ASN A 267 6.62 27.53 -26.13
N MET A 268 5.81 26.76 -25.40
CA MET A 268 6.19 26.08 -24.16
C MET A 268 5.88 24.58 -24.25
N SER A 269 6.70 23.75 -23.59
CA SER A 269 6.47 22.32 -23.52
C SER A 269 5.22 21.99 -22.69
N VAL A 270 4.49 20.96 -23.13
CA VAL A 270 3.32 20.46 -22.39
C VAL A 270 3.75 19.89 -21.03
N GLU A 271 4.91 19.24 -20.96
CA GLU A 271 5.49 18.72 -19.71
C GLU A 271 5.64 19.81 -18.64
N GLU A 272 6.15 20.99 -19.01
CA GLU A 272 6.29 22.12 -18.07
C GLU A 272 4.92 22.63 -17.62
N LEU A 273 3.98 22.79 -18.55
CA LEU A 273 2.63 23.28 -18.24
C LEU A 273 1.80 22.29 -17.39
N CYS A 274 2.15 21.00 -17.43
CA CYS A 274 1.53 19.98 -16.58
C CYS A 274 2.09 19.95 -15.15
N ASN A 275 2.94 20.90 -14.75
CA ASN A 275 3.43 21.00 -13.37
C ASN A 275 2.28 21.27 -12.37
N PRO A 276 2.00 20.35 -11.43
CA PRO A 276 0.87 20.46 -10.50
C PRO A 276 1.01 21.61 -9.50
N LYS A 277 2.22 22.18 -9.33
CA LYS A 277 2.44 23.32 -8.43
C LYS A 277 1.97 24.65 -9.04
N GLY A 278 1.76 24.70 -10.36
CA GLY A 278 1.35 25.91 -11.08
C GLY A 278 2.44 26.97 -11.23
N TYR A 279 3.71 26.54 -11.22
CA TYR A 279 4.88 27.38 -11.54
C TYR A 279 5.54 26.86 -12.81
N TYR A 280 5.79 27.74 -13.76
CA TYR A 280 6.25 27.41 -15.10
C TYR A 280 7.58 28.11 -15.37
N SER A 281 8.62 27.32 -15.56
CA SER A 281 9.96 27.76 -15.88
C SER A 281 10.06 28.17 -17.35
N ILE A 282 10.80 29.25 -17.60
CA ILE A 282 11.20 29.63 -18.97
C ILE A 282 12.09 28.59 -19.65
N ARG A 283 12.61 27.61 -18.90
CA ARG A 283 13.36 26.48 -19.47
C ARG A 283 12.48 25.56 -20.32
N GLY A 284 11.18 25.52 -20.08
CA GLY A 284 10.22 24.81 -20.92
C GLY A 284 9.93 25.50 -22.25
N CYS A 285 10.43 26.73 -22.47
CA CYS A 285 10.23 27.47 -23.71
C CYS A 285 11.29 27.15 -24.77
N SER A 286 10.98 27.47 -26.03
CA SER A 286 11.99 27.47 -27.11
C SER A 286 13.16 28.42 -26.80
N GLN A 287 14.35 28.16 -27.36
CA GLN A 287 15.54 29.00 -27.11
C GLN A 287 15.31 30.48 -27.46
N LYS A 288 14.59 30.75 -28.54
CA LYS A 288 14.24 32.11 -28.99
C LYS A 288 13.30 32.81 -28.01
N ASP A 289 12.24 32.11 -27.57
CA ASP A 289 11.26 32.66 -26.64
C ASP A 289 11.87 32.86 -25.26
N ARG A 290 12.68 31.90 -24.81
CA ARG A 290 13.45 32.00 -23.57
C ARG A 290 14.36 33.23 -23.56
N ALA A 291 15.16 33.47 -24.61
CA ALA A 291 16.02 34.66 -24.67
C ALA A 291 15.22 35.98 -24.60
N THR A 292 14.00 35.98 -25.15
CA THR A 292 13.09 37.12 -25.09
C THR A 292 12.55 37.32 -23.68
N LEU A 293 12.09 36.26 -23.03
CA LEU A 293 11.62 36.29 -21.64
C LEU A 293 12.74 36.68 -20.65
N GLU A 294 13.96 36.18 -20.84
CA GLU A 294 15.12 36.53 -20.02
C GLU A 294 15.44 38.03 -20.12
N ARG A 295 15.35 38.62 -21.32
CA ARG A 295 15.56 40.06 -21.54
C ARG A 295 14.46 40.89 -20.87
N MET A 296 13.22 40.41 -20.86
CA MET A 296 12.07 41.16 -20.34
C MET A 296 11.88 41.02 -18.82
N PHE A 297 12.18 39.85 -18.26
CA PHE A 297 11.81 39.48 -16.89
C PHE A 297 12.98 38.92 -16.06
N GLY A 298 14.15 38.67 -16.66
CA GLY A 298 15.35 38.16 -15.99
C GLY A 298 15.56 36.65 -16.18
N LYS A 299 16.81 36.19 -15.94
CA LYS A 299 17.25 34.79 -16.17
C LYS A 299 16.58 33.75 -15.26
N THR A 300 16.06 34.18 -14.11
CA THR A 300 15.40 33.33 -13.11
C THR A 300 13.90 33.56 -13.07
N ALA A 301 13.32 34.15 -14.12
CA ALA A 301 11.89 34.39 -14.18
C ALA A 301 11.12 33.06 -14.16
N GLU A 302 10.11 33.01 -13.30
CA GLU A 302 9.11 31.95 -13.26
C GLU A 302 7.74 32.59 -13.39
N PHE A 303 6.86 31.92 -14.13
CA PHE A 303 5.48 32.33 -14.37
C PHE A 303 4.53 31.46 -13.56
N ARG A 304 3.39 32.01 -13.15
CA ARG A 304 2.37 31.26 -12.45
C ARG A 304 1.15 31.03 -13.34
N ILE A 305 0.23 30.18 -12.91
CA ILE A 305 -1.05 29.96 -13.60
C ILE A 305 -1.84 31.26 -13.80
N GLU A 306 -1.69 32.24 -12.91
CA GLU A 306 -2.36 33.53 -13.04
C GLU A 306 -1.76 34.39 -14.17
N ASP A 307 -0.51 34.14 -14.58
CA ASP A 307 0.14 34.83 -15.70
C ASP A 307 -0.29 34.24 -17.06
N ILE A 308 -0.95 33.07 -17.11
CA ILE A 308 -1.42 32.45 -18.35
C ILE A 308 -2.80 33.00 -18.72
N GLN A 309 -2.89 33.65 -19.88
CA GLN A 309 -4.17 34.11 -20.44
C GLN A 309 -4.83 33.03 -21.29
N SER A 310 -4.08 32.40 -22.20
CA SER A 310 -4.59 31.32 -23.03
C SER A 310 -3.49 30.37 -23.48
N VAL A 311 -3.90 29.16 -23.83
CA VAL A 311 -3.06 28.12 -24.43
C VAL A 311 -3.76 27.60 -25.67
N SER A 312 -3.04 27.52 -26.79
CA SER A 312 -3.57 27.13 -28.08
C SER A 312 -2.60 26.23 -28.85
N TYR A 313 -3.15 25.48 -29.80
CA TYR A 313 -2.38 24.71 -30.76
C TYR A 313 -3.08 24.71 -32.11
N GLY A 314 -2.33 24.97 -33.20
CA GLY A 314 -2.90 24.96 -34.56
C GLY A 314 -4.07 25.95 -34.76
N GLY A 315 -4.10 27.05 -33.99
CA GLY A 315 -5.21 28.02 -34.00
C GLY A 315 -6.43 27.64 -33.15
N ILE A 316 -6.45 26.44 -32.56
CA ILE A 316 -7.50 25.98 -31.64
C ILE A 316 -7.10 26.36 -30.21
N VAL A 317 -7.99 27.04 -29.48
CA VAL A 317 -7.79 27.39 -28.07
C VAL A 317 -8.11 26.15 -27.21
N LEU A 318 -7.12 25.70 -26.44
CA LEU A 318 -7.22 24.55 -25.55
C LEU A 318 -7.64 24.98 -24.13
N TYR A 319 -7.13 26.13 -23.69
CA TYR A 319 -7.41 26.71 -22.37
C TYR A 319 -7.47 28.23 -22.49
N GLU A 320 -8.43 28.86 -21.81
CA GLU A 320 -8.56 30.31 -21.71
C GLU A 320 -8.95 30.70 -20.28
N ASN A 321 -8.23 31.66 -19.71
CA ASN A 321 -8.53 32.20 -18.39
C ASN A 321 -9.66 33.24 -18.52
N VAL A 322 -10.86 32.87 -18.09
CA VAL A 322 -12.11 33.66 -18.26
C VAL A 322 -12.02 35.07 -17.65
N ALA A 323 -11.19 35.26 -16.62
CA ALA A 323 -10.99 36.57 -15.98
C ALA A 323 -10.29 37.60 -16.91
N SER A 324 -9.59 37.15 -17.96
CA SER A 324 -8.87 38.03 -18.89
C SER A 324 -9.76 38.73 -19.91
N ARG A 325 -11.01 38.25 -20.12
CA ARG A 325 -11.93 38.84 -21.12
C ARG A 325 -12.42 40.24 -20.75
N ASN A 326 -12.46 40.58 -19.46
CA ASN A 326 -13.02 41.85 -18.99
C ASN A 326 -11.96 42.97 -18.84
N ALA A 327 -10.73 42.74 -19.30
CA ALA A 327 -9.62 43.69 -19.21
C ALA A 327 -9.05 44.09 -20.58
N ALA A 328 -9.72 43.72 -21.67
CA ALA A 328 -9.36 44.08 -23.04
C ALA A 328 -10.20 45.26 -23.54
#